data_AF-A0A536ZQ85-F1
#
_entry.id   AF-A0A536ZQ85-F1
#
_cell.length_a   1.000
_cell.length_b   1.000
_cell.length_c   1.000
_cell.angle_alpha   90.00
_cell.angle_beta   90.00
_cell.angle_gamma   90.00
#
_symmetry.space_group_name_H-M   'P 1'
#
loop_
_entity.id
_entity.type
_entity.pdbx_description
1 polymer ?
#
loop_
_entity_poly.entity_id
_entity_poly.type
_entity_poly.pdbx_seq_one_letter_code
_entity_poly.pdbx_strand_id
1 'polypeptide(L)'
;MIDSAALLREALALHHAGRLREAQLVYSRVLAEDPENAEALHLSGLVAFRESRFDDAIALLRQAVAAAPGNALYLGNLGNVLKDSGRRNEAIATYERTLALDPDQISARNNLGVMHLEAGALEDAIREFRDVIVRKADHVRAHFNLGNALFRSGNVEAAERTYRRVLALNPDLAEALAKLASLLQTLNRDDEALVLLRRRAVVDPESVHAHADLARALDLHGELESALASYQNALALAPDALDVRCSFCALLQKMCDWERLALHVRDVLQALAQGRAGVPPDLLVSLHEVTPAMQLQAARANAAALGSRSSVSTHRIDSTAARLRIGYLSADFHVHHVELLGLHDRGQCEIFIFSYGPDADARVRAQLAADHFFDIATLTDDGCARRIADCNVDILVDLNGNSDGGRMGIAALRPAPIQVNGLGFAGTLGAQWYDYLVADRYVVPPGAEHLYAEEIVRLPDCYQSGGHL
;
A
#
# COMPACT_ATOMS: atom_id res chain seq x y z
N MET A 1 44.97 -35.99 18.92
CA MET A 1 44.57 -35.15 17.78
C MET A 1 43.19 -35.62 17.38
N ILE A 2 42.18 -34.79 17.62
CA ILE A 2 40.83 -35.07 17.12
C ILE A 2 40.87 -34.74 15.62
N ASP A 3 40.41 -35.66 14.77
CA ASP A 3 40.41 -35.45 13.31
C ASP A 3 39.30 -34.45 12.94
N SER A 4 39.68 -33.20 12.66
CA SER A 4 38.76 -32.12 12.26
C SER A 4 37.90 -32.52 11.05
N ALA A 5 38.44 -33.30 10.11
CA ALA A 5 37.69 -33.80 8.96
C ALA A 5 36.65 -34.87 9.37
N ALA A 6 36.93 -35.69 10.38
CA ALA A 6 35.95 -36.62 10.93
C ALA A 6 34.82 -35.90 11.66
N LEU A 7 35.14 -34.86 12.45
CA LEU A 7 34.13 -34.03 13.11
C LEU A 7 33.24 -33.29 12.11
N LEU A 8 33.81 -32.75 11.03
CA LEU A 8 33.04 -32.08 9.99
C LEU A 8 32.07 -33.04 9.29
N ARG A 9 32.50 -34.28 8.98
CA ARG A 9 31.62 -35.32 8.43
C ARG A 9 30.47 -35.68 9.39
N GLU A 10 30.75 -35.76 10.69
CA GLU A 10 29.72 -35.99 11.72
C GLU A 10 28.69 -34.84 11.76
N ALA A 11 29.17 -33.59 11.77
CA ALA A 11 28.32 -32.40 11.78
C ALA A 11 27.42 -32.33 10.54
N LEU A 12 27.96 -32.63 9.37
CA LEU A 12 27.22 -32.71 8.11
C LEU A 12 26.12 -33.78 8.15
N ALA A 13 26.42 -34.97 8.67
CA ALA A 13 25.44 -36.04 8.82
C ALA A 13 24.27 -35.62 9.73
N LEU A 14 24.58 -34.96 10.86
CA LEU A 14 23.56 -34.41 11.77
C LEU A 14 22.74 -33.30 11.11
N HIS A 15 23.37 -32.41 10.34
CA HIS A 15 22.70 -31.34 9.62
C HIS A 15 21.74 -31.90 8.56
N HIS A 16 22.16 -32.88 7.76
CA HIS A 16 21.30 -33.54 6.78
C HIS A 16 20.15 -34.32 7.43
N ALA A 17 20.35 -34.84 8.64
CA ALA A 17 19.30 -35.48 9.44
C ALA A 17 18.36 -34.47 10.15
N GLY A 18 18.54 -33.16 9.97
CA GLY A 18 17.73 -32.12 10.61
C GLY A 18 18.02 -31.90 12.11
N ARG A 19 19.04 -32.56 12.67
CA ARG A 19 19.45 -32.45 14.08
C ARG A 19 20.33 -31.21 14.28
N LEU A 20 19.78 -30.03 13.97
CA LEU A 20 20.54 -28.78 13.83
C LEU A 20 21.25 -28.34 15.12
N ARG A 21 20.62 -28.53 16.29
CA ARG A 21 21.26 -28.19 17.58
C ARG A 21 22.50 -29.04 17.84
N GLU A 22 22.45 -30.32 17.50
CA GLU A 22 23.58 -31.23 17.67
C GLU A 22 24.67 -30.95 16.64
N ALA A 23 24.28 -30.68 15.39
CA ALA A 23 25.21 -30.24 14.35
C ALA A 23 25.95 -28.96 14.79
N GLN A 24 25.25 -27.99 15.40
CA GLN A 24 25.84 -26.75 15.90
C GLN A 24 26.91 -26.98 16.99
N LEU A 25 26.70 -27.95 17.89
CA LEU A 25 27.69 -28.33 18.90
C LEU A 25 28.94 -28.93 18.25
N VAL A 26 28.75 -29.78 17.23
CA VAL A 26 29.88 -30.38 16.51
C VAL A 26 30.61 -29.35 15.65
N TYR A 27 29.92 -28.43 14.96
CA TYR A 27 30.57 -27.31 14.26
C TYR A 27 31.37 -26.43 15.22
N SER A 28 30.86 -26.15 16.42
CA SER A 28 31.61 -25.37 17.43
C SER A 28 32.90 -26.07 17.85
N ARG A 29 32.91 -27.41 17.89
CA ARG A 29 34.14 -28.19 18.14
C ARG A 29 35.10 -28.15 16.96
N VAL A 30 34.60 -28.19 15.72
CA VAL A 30 35.43 -28.00 14.51
C VAL A 30 36.11 -26.63 14.56
N LEU A 31 35.34 -25.57 14.86
CA LEU A 31 35.84 -24.20 14.92
C LEU A 31 36.77 -23.92 16.12
N ALA A 32 36.70 -24.74 17.18
CA ALA A 32 37.64 -24.65 18.29
C ALA A 32 39.04 -25.18 17.91
N GLU A 33 39.11 -26.18 17.02
CA GLU A 33 40.36 -26.75 16.52
C GLU A 33 40.89 -26.00 15.29
N ASP A 34 39.99 -25.55 14.41
CA ASP A 34 40.28 -24.80 13.18
C ASP A 34 39.30 -23.60 13.04
N PRO A 35 39.64 -22.45 13.64
CA PRO A 35 38.76 -21.27 13.62
C PRO A 35 38.48 -20.69 12.23
N GLU A 36 39.34 -20.98 11.25
CA GLU A 36 39.21 -20.49 9.87
C GLU A 36 38.57 -21.54 8.95
N ASN A 37 38.00 -22.62 9.49
CA ASN A 37 37.32 -23.63 8.70
C ASN A 37 36.09 -23.06 7.97
N ALA A 38 36.27 -22.70 6.70
CA ALA A 38 35.28 -21.95 5.94
C ALA A 38 33.93 -22.68 5.83
N GLU A 39 33.94 -24.01 5.70
CA GLU A 39 32.73 -24.82 5.60
C GLU A 39 31.96 -24.90 6.92
N ALA A 40 32.66 -25.13 8.05
CA ALA A 40 32.03 -25.13 9.37
C ALA A 40 31.49 -23.73 9.75
N LEU A 41 32.20 -22.66 9.41
CA LEU A 41 31.74 -21.27 9.58
C LEU A 41 30.46 -21.02 8.77
N HIS A 42 30.46 -21.40 7.49
CA HIS A 42 29.30 -21.24 6.59
C HIS A 42 28.07 -21.99 7.11
N LEU A 43 28.21 -23.26 7.43
CA LEU A 43 27.10 -24.11 7.87
C LEU A 43 26.58 -23.69 9.25
N SER A 44 27.45 -23.28 10.17
CA SER A 44 27.05 -22.66 11.44
C SER A 44 26.26 -21.38 11.23
N GLY A 45 26.70 -20.53 10.28
CA GLY A 45 25.99 -19.32 9.90
C GLY A 45 24.59 -19.60 9.34
N LEU A 46 24.44 -20.64 8.51
CA LEU A 46 23.13 -21.08 8.00
C LEU A 46 22.21 -21.65 9.10
N VAL A 47 22.76 -22.35 10.09
CA VAL A 47 21.99 -22.79 11.26
C VAL A 47 21.51 -21.59 12.07
N ALA A 48 22.39 -20.63 12.38
CA ALA A 48 22.02 -19.39 13.07
C ALA A 48 20.93 -18.60 12.31
N PHE A 49 21.04 -18.55 10.99
CA PHE A 49 20.04 -17.91 10.13
C PHE A 49 18.66 -18.59 10.23
N ARG A 50 18.60 -19.93 10.20
CA ARG A 50 17.35 -20.68 10.40
C ARG A 50 16.71 -20.43 11.77
N GLU A 51 17.53 -20.15 12.78
CA GLU A 51 17.09 -19.78 14.13
C GLU A 51 16.78 -18.27 14.27
N SER A 52 16.79 -17.50 13.16
CA SER A 52 16.59 -16.04 13.14
C SER A 52 17.61 -15.24 13.96
N ARG A 53 18.78 -15.82 14.26
CA ARG A 53 19.91 -15.14 14.90
C ARG A 53 20.74 -14.41 13.84
N PHE A 54 20.19 -13.33 13.30
CA PHE A 54 20.73 -12.65 12.12
C PHE A 54 22.16 -12.12 12.31
N ASP A 55 22.45 -11.47 13.44
CA ASP A 55 23.79 -10.91 13.68
C ASP A 55 24.87 -12.00 13.79
N ASP A 56 24.57 -13.10 14.48
CA ASP A 56 25.47 -14.26 14.58
C ASP A 56 25.70 -14.89 13.19
N ALA A 57 24.61 -15.07 12.42
CA ALA A 57 24.68 -15.61 11.07
C ALA A 57 25.54 -14.74 10.15
N ILE A 58 25.37 -13.41 10.20
CA ILE A 58 26.17 -12.45 9.43
C ILE A 58 27.64 -12.52 9.84
N ALA A 59 27.93 -12.58 11.15
CA ALA A 59 29.30 -12.66 11.65
C ALA A 59 30.01 -13.94 11.16
N LEU A 60 29.36 -15.09 11.31
CA LEU A 60 29.88 -16.39 10.87
C LEU A 60 30.06 -16.45 9.34
N LEU A 61 29.09 -15.96 8.57
CA LEU A 61 29.16 -15.95 7.11
C LEU A 61 30.22 -14.98 6.59
N ARG A 62 30.45 -13.83 7.25
CA ARG A 62 31.57 -12.93 6.91
C ARG A 62 32.92 -13.61 7.13
N GLN A 63 33.08 -14.36 8.23
CA GLN A 63 34.29 -15.14 8.47
C GLN A 63 34.45 -16.25 7.42
N ALA A 64 33.38 -16.96 7.06
CA ALA A 64 33.41 -17.97 6.00
C ALA A 64 33.85 -17.39 4.64
N VAL A 65 33.32 -16.20 4.28
CA VAL A 65 33.72 -15.47 3.08
C VAL A 65 35.17 -14.99 3.16
N ALA A 66 35.66 -14.58 4.33
CA ALA A 66 37.06 -14.19 4.51
C ALA A 66 38.02 -15.38 4.35
N ALA A 67 37.65 -16.55 4.87
CA ALA A 67 38.42 -17.79 4.74
C ALA A 67 38.39 -18.38 3.32
N ALA A 68 37.33 -18.13 2.55
CA ALA A 68 37.18 -18.60 1.17
C ALA A 68 36.61 -17.50 0.24
N PRO A 69 37.39 -16.46 -0.11
CA PRO A 69 36.89 -15.27 -0.80
C PRO A 69 36.40 -15.51 -2.24
N GLY A 70 36.82 -16.60 -2.87
CA GLY A 70 36.36 -17.01 -4.20
C GLY A 70 35.08 -17.85 -4.19
N ASN A 71 34.50 -18.15 -3.03
CA ASN A 71 33.32 -18.99 -2.93
C ASN A 71 32.03 -18.16 -3.08
N ALA A 72 31.51 -18.11 -4.30
CA ALA A 72 30.27 -17.38 -4.63
C ALA A 72 29.04 -17.89 -3.86
N LEU A 73 29.00 -19.18 -3.48
CA LEU A 73 27.90 -19.74 -2.67
C LEU A 73 27.86 -19.11 -1.27
N TYR A 74 29.03 -18.96 -0.64
CA TYR A 74 29.12 -18.39 0.71
C TYR A 74 28.71 -16.92 0.69
N LEU A 75 29.17 -16.20 -0.33
CA LEU A 75 28.84 -14.80 -0.53
C LEU A 75 27.35 -14.61 -0.85
N GLY A 76 26.77 -15.43 -1.72
CA GLY A 76 25.34 -15.40 -2.03
C GLY A 76 24.46 -15.68 -0.80
N ASN A 77 24.89 -16.61 0.06
CA ASN A 77 24.20 -16.89 1.32
C ASN A 77 24.32 -15.74 2.33
N LEU A 78 25.48 -15.08 2.43
CA LEU A 78 25.61 -13.84 3.20
C LEU A 78 24.63 -12.77 2.69
N GLY A 79 24.51 -12.62 1.36
CA GLY A 79 23.54 -11.71 0.75
C GLY A 79 22.09 -12.02 1.16
N ASN A 80 21.72 -13.30 1.19
CA ASN A 80 20.38 -13.74 1.63
C ASN A 80 20.10 -13.38 3.10
N VAL A 81 21.08 -13.58 3.99
CA VAL A 81 20.91 -13.21 5.42
C VAL A 81 20.83 -11.69 5.58
N LEU A 82 21.67 -10.94 4.87
CA LEU A 82 21.63 -9.47 4.89
C LEU A 82 20.28 -8.93 4.41
N LYS A 83 19.73 -9.52 3.34
CA LYS A 83 18.39 -9.22 2.83
C LYS A 83 17.32 -9.42 3.92
N ASP A 84 17.26 -10.61 4.50
CA ASP A 84 16.21 -10.97 5.47
C ASP A 84 16.37 -10.23 6.81
N SER A 85 17.58 -9.76 7.13
CA SER A 85 17.85 -8.87 8.28
C SER A 85 17.53 -7.39 8.03
N GLY A 86 17.09 -7.01 6.82
CA GLY A 86 16.78 -5.62 6.47
C GLY A 86 18.00 -4.74 6.12
N ARG A 87 19.22 -5.30 6.06
CA ARG A 87 20.45 -4.60 5.68
C ARG A 87 20.59 -4.45 4.16
N ARG A 88 19.63 -3.75 3.55
CA ARG A 88 19.43 -3.69 2.09
C ARG A 88 20.68 -3.30 1.29
N ASN A 89 21.36 -2.21 1.68
CA ASN A 89 22.53 -1.72 0.95
C ASN A 89 23.70 -2.72 0.97
N GLU A 90 23.89 -3.40 2.11
CA GLU A 90 24.92 -4.44 2.22
C GLU A 90 24.56 -5.68 1.40
N ALA A 91 23.27 -6.05 1.36
CA ALA A 91 22.79 -7.16 0.54
C ALA A 91 23.05 -6.91 -0.95
N ILE A 92 22.77 -5.69 -1.45
CA ILE A 92 23.04 -5.28 -2.85
C ILE A 92 24.53 -5.47 -3.18
N ALA A 93 25.42 -4.84 -2.41
CA ALA A 93 26.86 -4.95 -2.64
C ALA A 93 27.36 -6.40 -2.57
N THR A 94 26.74 -7.22 -1.72
CA THR A 94 27.10 -8.64 -1.58
C THR A 94 26.63 -9.46 -2.78
N TYR A 95 25.43 -9.21 -3.32
CA TYR A 95 24.95 -9.88 -4.54
C TYR A 95 25.73 -9.45 -5.78
N GLU A 96 26.09 -8.17 -5.92
CA GLU A 96 26.95 -7.69 -7.00
C GLU A 96 28.30 -8.42 -7.01
N ARG A 97 28.93 -8.54 -5.83
CA ARG A 97 30.17 -9.31 -5.70
C ARG A 97 29.96 -10.80 -5.97
N THR A 98 28.81 -11.36 -5.61
CA THR A 98 28.46 -12.76 -5.93
C THR A 98 28.41 -12.97 -7.44
N LEU A 99 27.77 -12.06 -8.17
CA LEU A 99 27.64 -12.11 -9.62
C LEU A 99 28.94 -11.77 -10.36
N ALA A 100 29.86 -11.05 -9.72
CA ALA A 100 31.21 -10.83 -10.24
C ALA A 100 32.06 -12.11 -10.17
N LEU A 101 31.84 -12.98 -9.18
CA LEU A 101 32.50 -14.28 -9.05
C LEU A 101 31.82 -15.36 -9.91
N ASP A 102 30.50 -15.37 -9.94
CA ASP A 102 29.69 -16.31 -10.70
C ASP A 102 28.51 -15.59 -11.38
N PRO A 103 28.69 -15.13 -12.64
CA PRO A 103 27.66 -14.42 -13.40
C PRO A 103 26.39 -15.23 -13.67
N ASP A 104 26.44 -16.56 -13.53
CA ASP A 104 25.38 -17.50 -13.86
C ASP A 104 24.51 -17.87 -12.64
N GLN A 105 24.80 -17.32 -11.46
CA GLN A 105 23.94 -17.48 -10.28
C GLN A 105 22.58 -16.77 -10.43
N ILE A 106 21.63 -17.49 -11.01
CA ILE A 106 20.24 -17.03 -11.23
C ILE A 106 19.58 -16.53 -9.94
N SER A 107 19.73 -17.25 -8.83
CA SER A 107 19.11 -16.87 -7.55
C SER A 107 19.66 -15.55 -6.99
N ALA A 108 20.98 -15.34 -7.07
CA ALA A 108 21.61 -14.09 -6.65
C ALA A 108 21.15 -12.91 -7.51
N ARG A 109 21.07 -13.10 -8.84
CA ARG A 109 20.58 -12.07 -9.76
C ARG A 109 19.12 -11.72 -9.53
N ASN A 110 18.25 -12.72 -9.33
CA ASN A 110 16.86 -12.47 -8.99
C ASN A 110 16.75 -11.69 -7.66
N ASN A 111 17.54 -12.05 -6.64
CA ASN A 111 17.50 -11.34 -5.35
C ASN A 111 18.04 -9.91 -5.46
N LEU A 112 19.08 -9.67 -6.27
CA LEU A 112 19.54 -8.31 -6.59
C LEU A 112 18.42 -7.47 -7.22
N GLY A 113 17.68 -8.03 -8.19
CA GLY A 113 16.52 -7.39 -8.78
C GLY A 113 15.43 -7.05 -7.75
N VAL A 114 15.18 -7.93 -6.78
CA VAL A 114 14.25 -7.65 -5.66
C VAL A 114 14.75 -6.49 -4.80
N MET A 115 16.05 -6.42 -4.51
CA MET A 115 16.63 -5.30 -3.75
C MET A 115 16.51 -3.97 -4.48
N HIS A 116 16.76 -3.93 -5.79
CA HIS A 116 16.52 -2.74 -6.60
C HIS A 116 15.04 -2.33 -6.62
N LEU A 117 14.13 -3.30 -6.74
CA LEU A 117 12.69 -3.05 -6.72
C LEU A 117 12.24 -2.41 -5.39
N GLU A 118 12.70 -2.96 -4.26
CA GLU A 118 12.41 -2.40 -2.94
C GLU A 118 13.03 -1.01 -2.74
N ALA A 119 14.22 -0.77 -3.30
CA ALA A 119 14.86 0.55 -3.28
C ALA A 119 14.20 1.57 -4.22
N GLY A 120 13.27 1.15 -5.08
CA GLY A 120 12.65 2.02 -6.08
C GLY A 120 13.49 2.25 -7.34
N ALA A 121 14.62 1.56 -7.49
CA ALA A 121 15.43 1.54 -8.72
C ALA A 121 14.77 0.60 -9.75
N LEU A 122 13.67 1.04 -10.33
CA LEU A 122 12.78 0.20 -11.15
C LEU A 122 13.46 -0.30 -12.43
N GLU A 123 14.25 0.54 -13.10
CA GLU A 123 14.96 0.19 -14.33
C GLU A 123 16.01 -0.91 -14.10
N ASP A 124 16.77 -0.80 -13.00
CA ASP A 124 17.76 -1.81 -12.61
C ASP A 124 17.06 -3.14 -12.27
N ALA A 125 15.96 -3.10 -11.51
CA ALA A 125 15.17 -4.28 -11.19
C ALA A 125 14.66 -4.99 -12.46
N ILE A 126 14.10 -4.23 -13.41
CA ILE A 126 13.62 -4.75 -14.69
C ILE A 126 14.76 -5.41 -15.48
N ARG A 127 15.95 -4.78 -15.51
CA ARG A 127 17.13 -5.35 -16.19
C ARG A 127 17.51 -6.70 -15.57
N GLU A 128 17.64 -6.78 -14.25
CA GLU A 128 18.05 -8.02 -13.59
C GLU A 128 17.04 -9.15 -13.77
N PHE A 129 15.73 -8.88 -13.67
CA PHE A 129 14.71 -9.91 -13.91
C PHE A 129 14.67 -10.38 -15.37
N ARG A 130 14.88 -9.48 -16.34
CA ARG A 130 14.97 -9.86 -17.76
C ARG A 130 16.17 -10.76 -18.03
N ASP A 131 17.33 -10.47 -17.44
CA ASP A 131 18.52 -11.31 -17.58
C ASP A 131 18.27 -12.72 -17.00
N VAL A 132 17.63 -12.82 -15.82
CA VAL A 132 17.19 -14.11 -15.27
C VAL A 132 16.29 -14.87 -16.25
N ILE A 133 15.33 -14.20 -16.88
CA ILE A 133 14.40 -14.82 -17.83
C ILE A 133 15.11 -15.25 -19.12
N VAL A 134 16.11 -14.49 -19.61
CA VAL A 134 16.92 -14.89 -20.76
C VAL A 134 17.67 -16.19 -20.48
N ARG A 135 18.22 -16.34 -19.27
CA ARG A 135 18.96 -17.54 -18.86
C ARG A 135 18.05 -18.71 -18.51
N LYS A 136 16.89 -18.43 -17.93
CA LYS A 136 15.89 -19.41 -17.52
C LYS A 136 14.47 -18.91 -17.81
N ALA A 137 14.00 -19.23 -19.01
CA ALA A 137 12.75 -18.72 -19.57
C ALA A 137 11.49 -19.10 -18.77
N ASP A 138 11.53 -20.18 -17.98
CA ASP A 138 10.44 -20.68 -17.16
C ASP A 138 10.55 -20.27 -15.68
N HIS A 139 11.44 -19.35 -15.32
CA HIS A 139 11.63 -18.91 -13.94
C HIS A 139 10.44 -18.07 -13.43
N VAL A 140 9.42 -18.73 -12.88
CA VAL A 140 8.14 -18.15 -12.44
C VAL A 140 8.32 -16.92 -11.54
N ARG A 141 9.18 -17.00 -10.51
CA ARG A 141 9.40 -15.87 -9.58
C ARG A 141 10.00 -14.63 -10.26
N ALA A 142 10.81 -14.82 -11.30
CA ALA A 142 11.42 -13.69 -12.01
C ALA A 142 10.40 -13.01 -12.92
N HIS A 143 9.55 -13.78 -13.60
CA HIS A 143 8.39 -13.23 -14.31
C HIS A 143 7.46 -12.48 -13.36
N PHE A 144 7.13 -13.05 -12.20
CA PHE A 144 6.26 -12.40 -11.21
C PHE A 144 6.85 -11.08 -10.71
N ASN A 145 8.14 -11.07 -10.34
CA ASN A 145 8.83 -9.87 -9.90
C ASN A 145 8.98 -8.83 -11.03
N LEU A 146 9.21 -9.25 -12.27
CA LEU A 146 9.21 -8.38 -13.44
C LEU A 146 7.84 -7.72 -13.64
N GLY A 147 6.75 -8.47 -13.50
CA GLY A 147 5.39 -7.93 -13.54
C GLY A 147 5.17 -6.83 -12.50
N ASN A 148 5.61 -7.08 -11.26
CA ASN A 148 5.54 -6.08 -10.18
C ASN A 148 6.37 -4.82 -10.48
N ALA A 149 7.58 -4.99 -11.02
CA ALA A 149 8.46 -3.88 -11.38
C ALA A 149 7.87 -3.04 -12.53
N LEU A 150 7.35 -3.69 -13.59
CA LEU A 150 6.70 -3.03 -14.72
C LEU A 150 5.44 -2.29 -14.31
N PHE A 151 4.63 -2.88 -13.43
CA PHE A 151 3.43 -2.22 -12.91
C PHE A 151 3.79 -0.95 -12.14
N ARG A 152 4.79 -1.03 -11.23
CA ARG A 152 5.28 0.13 -10.46
C ARG A 152 5.93 1.21 -11.34
N SER A 153 6.48 0.84 -12.50
CA SER A 153 7.05 1.79 -13.45
C SER A 153 6.02 2.38 -14.41
N GLY A 154 4.72 2.09 -14.24
CA GLY A 154 3.65 2.55 -15.13
C GLY A 154 3.55 1.83 -16.48
N ASN A 155 4.33 0.76 -16.71
CA ASN A 155 4.31 -0.01 -17.95
C ASN A 155 3.20 -1.09 -17.89
N VAL A 156 1.94 -0.65 -17.83
CA VAL A 156 0.78 -1.50 -17.49
C VAL A 156 0.58 -2.66 -18.48
N GLU A 157 0.67 -2.42 -19.79
CA GLU A 157 0.46 -3.47 -20.80
C GLU A 157 1.56 -4.53 -20.75
N ALA A 158 2.78 -4.13 -20.39
CA ALA A 158 3.90 -5.06 -20.23
C ALA A 158 3.74 -5.88 -18.93
N ALA A 159 3.27 -5.25 -17.85
CA ALA A 159 2.96 -5.94 -16.61
C ALA A 159 1.87 -7.00 -16.81
N GLU A 160 0.77 -6.66 -17.49
CA GLU A 160 -0.34 -7.58 -17.81
C GLU A 160 0.14 -8.81 -18.58
N ARG A 161 0.90 -8.60 -19.67
CA ARG A 161 1.50 -9.71 -20.45
C ARG A 161 2.39 -10.60 -19.59
N THR A 162 3.15 -9.98 -18.69
CA THR A 162 4.07 -10.71 -17.80
C THR A 162 3.31 -11.52 -16.76
N TYR A 163 2.27 -10.98 -16.12
CA TYR A 163 1.44 -11.74 -15.17
C TYR A 163 0.69 -12.88 -15.86
N ARG A 164 0.17 -12.69 -17.08
CA ARG A 164 -0.38 -13.80 -17.87
C ARG A 164 0.65 -14.88 -18.14
N ARG A 165 1.92 -14.52 -18.40
CA ARG A 165 3.00 -15.50 -18.55
C ARG A 165 3.26 -16.27 -17.25
N VAL A 166 3.19 -15.61 -16.10
CA VAL A 166 3.27 -16.27 -14.79
C VAL A 166 2.17 -17.32 -14.65
N LEU A 167 0.93 -16.97 -14.95
CA LEU A 167 -0.22 -17.89 -14.89
C LEU A 167 -0.19 -18.97 -15.97
N ALA A 168 0.49 -18.76 -17.09
CA ALA A 168 0.74 -19.82 -18.08
C ALA A 168 1.77 -20.86 -17.58
N LEU A 169 2.74 -20.44 -16.76
CA LEU A 169 3.76 -21.33 -16.18
C LEU A 169 3.29 -21.99 -14.88
N ASN A 170 2.54 -21.26 -14.05
CA ASN A 170 1.93 -21.74 -12.83
C ASN A 170 0.49 -21.21 -12.72
N PRO A 171 -0.50 -21.97 -13.22
CA PRO A 171 -1.88 -21.53 -13.29
C PRO A 171 -2.52 -21.22 -11.93
N ASP A 172 -2.08 -21.89 -10.86
CA ASP A 172 -2.67 -21.79 -9.52
C ASP A 172 -1.81 -20.94 -8.57
N LEU A 173 -1.03 -20.00 -9.11
CA LEU A 173 -0.31 -19.04 -8.27
C LEU A 173 -1.26 -17.94 -7.78
N ALA A 174 -1.79 -18.08 -6.56
CA ALA A 174 -2.74 -17.14 -5.94
C ALA A 174 -2.27 -15.67 -5.96
N GLU A 175 -0.98 -15.43 -5.66
CA GLU A 175 -0.38 -14.08 -5.73
C GLU A 175 -0.48 -13.46 -7.13
N ALA A 176 -0.30 -14.26 -8.20
CA ALA A 176 -0.39 -13.78 -9.58
C ALA A 176 -1.84 -13.56 -10.03
N LEU A 177 -2.78 -14.41 -9.59
CA LEU A 177 -4.20 -14.19 -9.80
C LEU A 177 -4.65 -12.86 -9.18
N ALA A 178 -4.22 -12.59 -7.94
CA ALA A 178 -4.52 -11.34 -7.24
C ALA A 178 -3.95 -10.11 -7.97
N LYS A 179 -2.66 -10.16 -8.37
CA LYS A 179 -2.01 -9.05 -9.06
C LYS A 179 -2.61 -8.76 -10.43
N LEU A 180 -2.92 -9.80 -11.22
CA LEU A 180 -3.56 -9.61 -12.51
C LEU A 180 -5.00 -9.09 -12.37
N ALA A 181 -5.78 -9.62 -11.42
CA ALA A 181 -7.13 -9.13 -11.15
C ALA A 181 -7.13 -7.64 -10.76
N SER A 182 -6.25 -7.25 -9.82
CA SER A 182 -6.10 -5.86 -9.41
C SER A 182 -5.69 -4.96 -10.58
N LEU A 183 -4.74 -5.39 -11.42
CA LEU A 183 -4.37 -4.65 -12.64
C LEU A 183 -5.57 -4.49 -13.58
N LEU A 184 -6.34 -5.55 -13.83
CA LEU A 184 -7.51 -5.50 -14.70
C LEU A 184 -8.61 -4.57 -14.16
N GLN A 185 -8.82 -4.53 -12.84
CA GLN A 185 -9.71 -3.55 -12.20
C GLN A 185 -9.24 -2.10 -12.45
N THR A 186 -7.92 -1.83 -12.37
CA THR A 186 -7.40 -0.49 -12.73
C THR A 186 -7.60 -0.12 -14.20
N LEU A 187 -7.82 -1.11 -15.06
CA LEU A 187 -8.16 -0.94 -16.48
C LEU A 187 -9.67 -0.98 -16.75
N ASN A 188 -10.51 -0.98 -15.70
CA ASN A 188 -11.96 -1.14 -15.78
C ASN A 188 -12.41 -2.41 -16.54
N ARG A 189 -11.62 -3.49 -16.46
CA ARG A 189 -11.90 -4.81 -17.05
C ARG A 189 -12.41 -5.76 -15.97
N ASP A 190 -13.48 -5.36 -15.31
CA ASP A 190 -13.94 -5.99 -14.08
C ASP A 190 -14.45 -7.42 -14.29
N ASP A 191 -15.05 -7.72 -15.45
CA ASP A 191 -15.49 -9.09 -15.81
C ASP A 191 -14.32 -10.09 -15.79
N GLU A 192 -13.20 -9.72 -16.41
CA GLU A 192 -12.00 -10.57 -16.44
C GLU A 192 -11.36 -10.68 -15.04
N ALA A 193 -11.37 -9.59 -14.27
CA ALA A 193 -10.89 -9.61 -12.89
C ALA A 193 -11.71 -10.55 -12.01
N LEU A 194 -13.04 -10.54 -12.15
CA LEU A 194 -13.94 -11.40 -11.38
C LEU A 194 -13.66 -12.90 -11.64
N VAL A 195 -13.40 -13.28 -12.90
CA VAL A 195 -13.02 -14.66 -13.24
C VAL A 195 -11.75 -15.10 -12.49
N LEU A 196 -10.75 -14.22 -12.42
CA LEU A 196 -9.50 -14.51 -11.71
C LEU A 196 -9.68 -14.57 -10.19
N LEU A 197 -10.53 -13.70 -9.63
CA LEU A 197 -10.82 -13.67 -8.19
C LEU A 197 -11.61 -14.91 -7.75
N ARG A 198 -12.59 -15.36 -8.55
CA ARG A 198 -13.29 -16.64 -8.33
C ARG A 198 -12.30 -17.80 -8.29
N ARG A 199 -11.37 -17.83 -9.25
CA ARG A 199 -10.31 -18.86 -9.27
C ARG A 199 -9.39 -18.77 -8.07
N ARG A 200 -8.98 -17.57 -7.65
CA ARG A 200 -8.12 -17.35 -6.49
C ARG A 200 -8.75 -17.91 -5.22
N ALA A 201 -10.04 -17.65 -4.98
CA ALA A 201 -10.75 -18.17 -3.80
C ALA A 201 -10.87 -19.71 -3.79
N VAL A 202 -10.84 -20.37 -4.96
CA VAL A 202 -10.80 -21.85 -5.06
C VAL A 202 -9.40 -22.39 -4.77
N VAL A 203 -8.37 -21.73 -5.29
CA VAL A 203 -6.96 -22.12 -5.13
C VAL A 203 -6.46 -21.88 -3.70
N ASP A 204 -6.95 -20.82 -3.05
CA ASP A 204 -6.54 -20.38 -1.73
C ASP A 204 -7.77 -20.17 -0.82
N PRO A 205 -8.47 -21.25 -0.45
CA PRO A 205 -9.76 -21.18 0.27
C PRO A 205 -9.63 -20.71 1.72
N GLU A 206 -8.45 -20.77 2.31
CA GLU A 206 -8.18 -20.34 3.71
C GLU A 206 -7.77 -18.86 3.80
N SER A 207 -7.81 -18.14 2.68
CA SER A 207 -7.36 -16.75 2.60
C SER A 207 -8.51 -15.77 2.76
N VAL A 208 -8.53 -15.07 3.89
CA VAL A 208 -9.46 -13.97 4.19
C VAL A 208 -9.47 -12.95 3.06
N HIS A 209 -8.29 -12.57 2.56
CA HIS A 209 -8.15 -11.60 1.48
C HIS A 209 -8.71 -12.11 0.14
N ALA A 210 -8.57 -13.41 -0.17
CA ALA A 210 -9.12 -13.97 -1.40
C ALA A 210 -10.66 -13.88 -1.42
N HIS A 211 -11.31 -14.22 -0.30
CA HIS A 211 -12.75 -14.13 -0.15
C HIS A 211 -13.25 -12.68 -0.10
N ALA A 212 -12.55 -11.78 0.61
CA ALA A 212 -12.93 -10.37 0.69
C ALA A 212 -12.78 -9.64 -0.66
N ASP A 213 -11.71 -9.91 -1.42
CA ASP A 213 -11.53 -9.34 -2.75
C ASP A 213 -12.58 -9.85 -3.73
N LEU A 214 -12.91 -11.15 -3.67
CA LEU A 214 -14.00 -11.73 -4.46
C LEU A 214 -15.36 -11.11 -4.10
N ALA A 215 -15.65 -10.95 -2.81
CA ALA A 215 -16.90 -10.35 -2.35
C ALA A 215 -17.09 -8.92 -2.87
N ARG A 216 -16.03 -8.10 -2.82
CA ARG A 216 -16.04 -6.73 -3.36
C ARG A 216 -16.27 -6.70 -4.87
N ALA A 217 -15.65 -7.60 -5.62
CA ALA A 217 -15.85 -7.70 -7.07
C ALA A 217 -17.28 -8.16 -7.42
N LEU A 218 -17.85 -9.11 -6.68
CA LEU A 218 -19.22 -9.56 -6.84
C LEU A 218 -20.24 -8.47 -6.52
N ASP A 219 -19.99 -7.68 -5.47
CA ASP A 219 -20.83 -6.53 -5.10
C ASP A 219 -20.84 -5.46 -6.21
N LEU A 220 -19.67 -5.16 -6.79
CA LEU A 220 -19.57 -4.25 -7.94
C LEU A 220 -20.34 -4.77 -9.16
N HIS A 221 -20.34 -6.09 -9.39
CA HIS A 221 -21.12 -6.73 -10.45
C HIS A 221 -22.62 -6.87 -10.13
N GLY A 222 -23.06 -6.51 -8.92
CA GLY A 222 -24.45 -6.67 -8.48
C GLY A 222 -24.84 -8.10 -8.11
N GLU A 223 -23.89 -9.02 -8.01
CA GLU A 223 -24.11 -10.41 -7.53
C GLU A 223 -24.16 -10.45 -5.98
N LEU A 224 -25.13 -9.74 -5.40
CA LEU A 224 -25.16 -9.43 -3.95
C LEU A 224 -25.17 -10.67 -3.05
N GLU A 225 -25.91 -11.72 -3.42
CA GLU A 225 -25.95 -12.97 -2.62
C GLU A 225 -24.62 -13.73 -2.66
N SER A 226 -23.95 -13.74 -3.81
CA SER A 226 -22.61 -14.33 -3.94
C SER A 226 -21.58 -13.52 -3.15
N ALA A 227 -21.70 -12.18 -3.16
CA ALA A 227 -20.86 -11.29 -2.37
C ALA A 227 -21.05 -11.53 -0.86
N LEU A 228 -22.31 -11.67 -0.43
CA LEU A 228 -22.68 -11.99 0.95
C LEU A 228 -22.01 -13.30 1.40
N ALA A 229 -22.15 -14.37 0.62
CA ALA A 229 -21.53 -15.67 0.93
C ALA A 229 -20.00 -15.58 1.01
N SER A 230 -19.37 -14.80 0.12
CA SER A 230 -17.93 -14.61 0.10
C SER A 230 -17.45 -13.84 1.34
N TYR A 231 -18.13 -12.77 1.75
CA TYR A 231 -17.80 -12.09 3.01
C TYR A 231 -18.02 -12.98 4.23
N GLN A 232 -19.05 -13.82 4.24
CA GLN A 232 -19.27 -14.79 5.32
C GLN A 232 -18.11 -15.78 5.44
N ASN A 233 -17.58 -16.27 4.32
CA ASN A 233 -16.38 -17.12 4.33
C ASN A 233 -15.17 -16.37 4.92
N ALA A 234 -14.95 -15.12 4.50
CA ALA A 234 -13.86 -14.30 5.03
C ALA A 234 -13.97 -14.09 6.55
N LEU A 235 -15.17 -13.79 7.05
CA LEU A 235 -15.43 -13.57 8.48
C LEU A 235 -15.47 -14.87 9.30
N ALA A 236 -15.73 -16.02 8.67
CA ALA A 236 -15.59 -17.32 9.33
C ALA A 236 -14.12 -17.66 9.60
N LEU A 237 -13.23 -17.29 8.67
CA LEU A 237 -11.78 -17.46 8.81
C LEU A 237 -11.17 -16.46 9.79
N ALA A 238 -11.59 -15.20 9.74
CA ALA A 238 -11.13 -14.13 10.63
C ALA A 238 -12.30 -13.28 11.16
N PRO A 239 -12.91 -13.68 12.29
CA PRO A 239 -14.02 -12.95 12.89
C PRO A 239 -13.67 -11.52 13.35
N ASP A 240 -12.40 -11.19 13.58
CA ASP A 240 -11.96 -9.88 14.07
C ASP A 240 -11.43 -8.94 12.96
N ALA A 241 -11.52 -9.36 11.69
CA ALA A 241 -11.17 -8.57 10.51
C ALA A 241 -12.15 -7.39 10.33
N LEU A 242 -11.78 -6.24 10.91
CA LEU A 242 -12.63 -5.06 10.98
C LEU A 242 -12.95 -4.47 9.60
N ASP A 243 -11.96 -4.42 8.71
CA ASP A 243 -12.10 -3.94 7.33
C ASP A 243 -13.13 -4.80 6.56
N VAL A 244 -13.01 -6.13 6.66
CA VAL A 244 -13.95 -7.07 6.05
C VAL A 244 -15.35 -6.91 6.65
N ARG A 245 -15.44 -6.72 7.97
CA ARG A 245 -16.72 -6.51 8.66
C ARG A 245 -17.40 -5.21 8.25
N CYS A 246 -16.64 -4.12 8.10
CA CYS A 246 -17.15 -2.84 7.62
C CYS A 246 -17.72 -2.98 6.20
N SER A 247 -16.99 -3.61 5.28
CA SER A 247 -17.47 -3.86 3.91
C SER A 247 -18.69 -4.80 3.87
N PHE A 248 -18.74 -5.78 4.78
CA PHE A 248 -19.91 -6.63 4.93
C PHE A 248 -21.14 -5.85 5.40
N CYS A 249 -20.99 -4.97 6.40
CA CYS A 249 -22.06 -4.09 6.85
C CYS A 249 -22.52 -3.14 5.73
N ALA A 250 -21.61 -2.60 4.93
CA ALA A 250 -21.96 -1.76 3.77
C ALA A 250 -22.79 -2.55 2.73
N LEU A 251 -22.42 -3.80 2.45
CA LEU A 251 -23.23 -4.68 1.58
C LEU A 251 -24.63 -4.92 2.17
N LEU A 252 -24.74 -5.19 3.47
CA LEU A 252 -26.04 -5.39 4.13
C LEU A 252 -26.92 -4.14 4.07
N GLN A 253 -26.34 -2.94 4.20
CA GLN A 253 -27.05 -1.68 3.99
C GLN A 253 -27.57 -1.56 2.55
N LYS A 254 -26.74 -1.87 1.56
CA LYS A 254 -27.11 -1.89 0.15
C LYS A 254 -28.23 -2.90 -0.16
N MET A 255 -28.22 -4.04 0.53
CA MET A 255 -29.26 -5.08 0.43
C MET A 255 -30.51 -4.77 1.28
N CYS A 256 -30.50 -3.72 2.11
CA CYS A 256 -31.52 -3.44 3.11
C CYS A 256 -31.76 -4.61 4.10
N ASP A 257 -30.73 -5.42 4.38
CA ASP A 257 -30.79 -6.53 5.35
C ASP A 257 -30.48 -6.00 6.77
N TRP A 258 -31.46 -5.28 7.32
CA TRP A 258 -31.34 -4.59 8.61
C TRP A 258 -31.18 -5.55 9.79
N GLU A 259 -31.76 -6.75 9.70
CA GLU A 259 -31.69 -7.75 10.76
C GLU A 259 -30.26 -8.29 10.93
N ARG A 260 -29.61 -8.68 9.82
CA ARG A 260 -28.20 -9.10 9.89
C ARG A 260 -27.29 -7.92 10.18
N LEU A 261 -27.59 -6.74 9.65
CA LEU A 261 -26.80 -5.54 9.93
C LEU A 261 -26.71 -5.26 11.44
N ALA A 262 -27.83 -5.34 12.15
CA ALA A 262 -27.89 -5.12 13.60
C ALA A 262 -27.00 -6.11 14.40
N LEU A 263 -26.77 -7.31 13.87
CA LEU A 263 -25.88 -8.28 14.51
C LEU A 263 -24.42 -7.89 14.39
N HIS A 264 -24.00 -7.43 13.21
CA HIS A 264 -22.59 -7.14 12.89
C HIS A 264 -22.16 -5.72 13.25
N VAL A 265 -23.08 -4.75 13.24
CA VAL A 265 -22.78 -3.36 13.56
C VAL A 265 -22.23 -3.21 14.98
N ARG A 266 -22.68 -4.04 15.92
CA ARG A 266 -22.21 -4.02 17.31
C ARG A 266 -20.69 -4.19 17.43
N ASP A 267 -20.10 -5.06 16.62
CA ASP A 267 -18.65 -5.28 16.63
C ASP A 267 -17.89 -4.07 16.02
N VAL A 268 -18.47 -3.43 15.00
CA VAL A 268 -17.94 -2.17 14.43
C VAL A 268 -17.97 -1.06 15.49
N LEU A 269 -19.08 -0.90 16.21
CA LEU A 269 -19.22 0.07 17.27
C LEU A 269 -18.31 -0.22 18.47
N GLN A 270 -18.09 -1.51 18.79
CA GLN A 270 -17.14 -1.91 19.83
C GLN A 270 -15.70 -1.58 19.42
N ALA A 271 -15.31 -1.87 18.18
CA ALA A 271 -13.99 -1.50 17.65
C ALA A 271 -13.78 0.02 17.69
N LEU A 272 -14.81 0.78 17.32
CA LEU A 272 -14.80 2.24 17.41
C LEU A 272 -14.63 2.71 18.87
N ALA A 273 -15.38 2.16 19.81
CA ALA A 273 -15.27 2.48 21.23
C ALA A 273 -13.87 2.20 21.81
N GLN A 274 -13.17 1.20 21.26
CA GLN A 274 -11.77 0.89 21.58
C GLN A 274 -10.75 1.82 20.90
N GLY A 275 -11.20 2.78 20.09
CA GLY A 275 -10.35 3.70 19.34
C GLY A 275 -9.63 3.06 18.16
N ARG A 276 -10.12 1.92 17.64
CA ARG A 276 -9.54 1.29 16.45
C ARG A 276 -9.81 2.15 15.22
N ALA A 277 -8.75 2.41 14.45
CA ALA A 277 -8.86 3.02 13.13
C ALA A 277 -9.36 2.00 12.09
N GLY A 278 -9.78 2.50 10.93
CA GLY A 278 -10.22 1.69 9.78
C GLY A 278 -11.74 1.53 9.68
N VAL A 279 -12.53 2.23 10.51
CA VAL A 279 -13.99 2.30 10.34
C VAL A 279 -14.31 3.41 9.33
N PRO A 280 -14.88 3.10 8.16
CA PRO A 280 -15.21 4.09 7.15
C PRO A 280 -16.31 5.06 7.66
N PRO A 281 -16.12 6.38 7.59
CA PRO A 281 -17.13 7.34 8.07
C PRO A 281 -18.46 7.28 7.29
N ASP A 282 -18.43 6.95 6.01
CA ASP A 282 -19.58 6.74 5.13
C ASP A 282 -20.45 5.53 5.55
N LEU A 283 -19.84 4.48 6.12
CA LEU A 283 -20.60 3.39 6.74
C LEU A 283 -21.41 3.88 7.95
N LEU A 284 -20.88 4.85 8.68
CA LEU A 284 -21.45 5.33 9.95
C LEU A 284 -22.64 6.27 9.76
N VAL A 285 -22.68 7.06 8.68
CA VAL A 285 -23.72 8.08 8.48
C VAL A 285 -25.12 7.48 8.28
N SER A 286 -25.22 6.22 7.89
CA SER A 286 -26.46 5.50 7.62
C SER A 286 -26.94 4.61 8.78
N LEU A 287 -26.21 4.57 9.90
CA LEU A 287 -26.50 3.71 11.05
C LEU A 287 -27.24 4.47 12.16
N HIS A 288 -28.42 3.99 12.54
CA HIS A 288 -29.27 4.65 13.53
C HIS A 288 -28.70 4.68 14.96
N GLU A 289 -27.86 3.71 15.34
CA GLU A 289 -27.20 3.70 16.66
C GLU A 289 -25.99 4.64 16.73
N VAL A 290 -25.53 5.18 15.59
CA VAL A 290 -24.37 6.06 15.54
C VAL A 290 -24.77 7.49 15.92
N THR A 291 -24.07 8.03 16.91
CA THR A 291 -24.18 9.45 17.26
C THR A 291 -23.13 10.29 16.51
N PRO A 292 -23.33 11.60 16.33
CA PRO A 292 -22.30 12.47 15.75
C PRO A 292 -20.96 12.43 16.49
N ALA A 293 -20.97 12.25 17.82
CA ALA A 293 -19.76 12.09 18.60
C ALA A 293 -18.96 10.82 18.22
N MET A 294 -19.66 9.74 17.86
CA MET A 294 -19.04 8.51 17.36
C MET A 294 -18.45 8.71 15.96
N GLN A 295 -19.09 9.49 15.09
CA GLN A 295 -18.52 9.86 13.79
C GLN A 295 -17.20 10.64 13.96
N LEU A 296 -17.18 11.63 14.85
CA LEU A 296 -15.95 12.37 15.18
C LEU A 296 -14.86 11.46 15.76
N GLN A 297 -15.24 10.50 16.61
CA GLN A 297 -14.29 9.52 17.15
C GLN A 297 -13.67 8.65 16.05
N ALA A 298 -14.48 8.18 15.09
CA ALA A 298 -14.00 7.38 13.97
C ALA A 298 -13.05 8.17 13.08
N ALA A 299 -13.47 9.40 12.73
CA ALA A 299 -12.67 10.32 11.93
C ALA A 299 -11.30 10.60 12.59
N ARG A 300 -11.27 10.87 13.90
CA ARG A 300 -10.04 11.07 14.67
C ARG A 300 -9.15 9.83 14.70
N ALA A 301 -9.73 8.63 14.87
CA ALA A 301 -8.96 7.38 14.86
C ALA A 301 -8.32 7.14 13.48
N ASN A 302 -9.07 7.36 12.40
CA ASN A 302 -8.56 7.25 11.03
C ASN A 302 -7.45 8.27 10.74
N ALA A 303 -7.64 9.53 11.16
CA ALA A 303 -6.61 10.55 11.06
C ALA A 303 -5.35 10.18 11.86
N ALA A 304 -5.49 9.71 13.09
CA ALA A 304 -4.35 9.32 13.93
C ALA A 304 -3.51 8.19 13.31
N ALA A 305 -4.13 7.28 12.56
CA ALA A 305 -3.44 6.20 11.86
C ALA A 305 -2.49 6.68 10.74
N LEU A 306 -2.68 7.90 10.20
CA LEU A 306 -1.77 8.51 9.23
C LEU A 306 -0.46 9.03 9.86
N GLY A 307 -0.41 9.09 11.20
CA GLY A 307 0.76 9.48 11.99
C GLY A 307 1.02 10.99 12.02
N SER A 308 1.95 11.41 12.88
CA SER A 308 2.45 12.79 12.90
C SER A 308 3.35 13.00 11.67
N ARG A 309 2.93 13.89 10.77
CA ARG A 309 3.68 14.26 9.57
C ARG A 309 4.16 15.70 9.69
N SER A 310 5.39 15.95 9.23
CA SER A 310 5.98 17.29 9.23
C SER A 310 5.50 18.08 8.03
N SER A 311 5.30 19.39 8.20
CA SER A 311 4.95 20.29 7.10
C SER A 311 6.02 20.25 6.01
N VAL A 312 5.61 20.08 4.75
CA VAL A 312 6.50 20.22 3.58
C VAL A 312 6.56 21.66 3.07
N SER A 313 5.64 22.51 3.49
CA SER A 313 5.56 23.90 3.05
C SER A 313 6.03 24.85 4.15
N THR A 314 6.78 25.87 3.73
CA THR A 314 7.09 27.07 4.51
C THR A 314 6.37 28.31 3.99
N HIS A 315 5.47 28.14 3.01
CA HIS A 315 4.72 29.22 2.37
C HIS A 315 3.89 29.98 3.40
N ARG A 316 3.84 31.30 3.25
CA ARG A 316 3.03 32.20 4.08
C ARG A 316 2.17 33.04 3.16
N ILE A 317 0.90 33.17 3.52
CA ILE A 317 -0.06 33.96 2.75
C ILE A 317 0.38 35.43 2.78
N ASP A 318 0.54 36.01 1.60
CA ASP A 318 0.76 37.45 1.43
C ASP A 318 -0.60 38.14 1.29
N SER A 319 -1.07 38.77 2.37
CA SER A 319 -2.35 39.49 2.38
C SER A 319 -2.38 40.71 1.46
N THR A 320 -1.24 41.11 0.87
CA THR A 320 -1.15 42.22 -0.08
C THR A 320 -1.15 41.75 -1.53
N ALA A 321 -1.10 40.43 -1.77
CA ALA A 321 -1.16 39.86 -3.10
C ALA A 321 -2.49 40.21 -3.78
N ALA A 322 -2.42 40.51 -5.08
CA ALA A 322 -3.59 40.91 -5.86
C ALA A 322 -4.57 39.75 -6.14
N ARG A 323 -4.08 38.50 -6.10
CA ARG A 323 -4.86 37.29 -6.35
C ARG A 323 -4.57 36.24 -5.28
N LEU A 324 -5.62 35.58 -4.80
CA LEU A 324 -5.53 34.44 -3.91
C LEU A 324 -5.25 33.16 -4.71
N ARG A 325 -4.31 32.33 -4.26
CA ARG A 325 -3.97 31.06 -4.90
C ARG A 325 -4.75 29.92 -4.27
N ILE A 326 -5.71 29.36 -5.00
CA ILE A 326 -6.60 28.30 -4.51
C ILE A 326 -6.27 27.00 -5.24
N GLY A 327 -5.90 25.97 -4.47
CA GLY A 327 -5.66 24.62 -4.97
C GLY A 327 -6.85 23.73 -4.70
N TYR A 328 -7.27 22.94 -5.69
CA TYR A 328 -8.27 21.90 -5.54
C TYR A 328 -7.64 20.53 -5.72
N LEU A 329 -7.79 19.67 -4.71
CA LEU A 329 -7.26 18.33 -4.66
C LEU A 329 -8.42 17.33 -4.76
N SER A 330 -8.40 16.46 -5.76
CA SER A 330 -9.46 15.45 -5.91
C SER A 330 -9.01 14.20 -6.67
N ALA A 331 -9.58 13.06 -6.29
CA ALA A 331 -9.63 11.85 -7.11
C ALA A 331 -10.51 12.14 -8.32
N ASP A 332 -11.71 12.66 -8.07
CA ASP A 332 -12.77 12.78 -9.07
C ASP A 332 -13.26 14.23 -9.15
N PHE A 333 -13.09 14.82 -10.32
CA PHE A 333 -13.68 16.12 -10.65
C PHE A 333 -15.04 15.89 -11.29
N HIS A 334 -16.03 15.57 -10.45
CA HIS A 334 -17.43 15.49 -10.88
C HIS A 334 -17.85 16.78 -11.59
N VAL A 335 -18.83 16.68 -12.50
CA VAL A 335 -19.30 17.79 -13.33
C VAL A 335 -19.59 19.05 -12.50
N HIS A 336 -20.29 18.88 -11.38
CA HIS A 336 -20.65 19.98 -10.48
C HIS A 336 -19.45 20.63 -9.78
N HIS A 337 -18.38 19.87 -9.50
CA HIS A 337 -17.14 20.45 -8.97
C HIS A 337 -16.50 21.35 -10.03
N VAL A 338 -16.42 20.90 -11.28
CA VAL A 338 -15.80 21.66 -12.37
C VAL A 338 -16.59 22.92 -12.71
N GLU A 339 -17.92 22.86 -12.72
CA GLU A 339 -18.78 24.03 -12.95
C GLU A 339 -18.51 25.13 -11.92
N LEU A 340 -18.41 24.77 -10.64
CA LEU A 340 -18.05 25.72 -9.58
C LEU A 340 -16.67 26.35 -9.83
N LEU A 341 -15.69 25.57 -10.28
CA LEU A 341 -14.35 26.08 -10.59
C LEU A 341 -14.39 27.13 -11.70
N GLY A 342 -15.22 26.91 -12.72
CA GLY A 342 -15.43 27.84 -13.83
C GLY A 342 -15.98 29.21 -13.42
N LEU A 343 -16.64 29.30 -12.26
CA LEU A 343 -17.29 30.53 -11.78
C LEU A 343 -16.36 31.45 -10.96
N HIS A 344 -15.14 31.04 -10.66
CA HIS A 344 -14.17 31.90 -9.96
C HIS A 344 -13.84 33.17 -10.74
N ASP A 345 -13.88 34.32 -10.05
CA ASP A 345 -13.36 35.58 -10.57
C ASP A 345 -11.82 35.49 -10.68
N ARG A 346 -11.33 35.32 -11.91
CA ARG A 346 -9.90 35.21 -12.21
C ARG A 346 -9.12 36.50 -11.97
N GLY A 347 -9.81 37.63 -11.81
CA GLY A 347 -9.21 38.88 -11.35
C GLY A 347 -8.82 38.85 -9.86
N GLN A 348 -9.46 37.98 -9.07
CA GLN A 348 -9.25 37.86 -7.62
C GLN A 348 -8.61 36.52 -7.21
N CYS A 349 -8.72 35.48 -8.04
CA CYS A 349 -8.21 34.14 -7.73
C CYS A 349 -7.34 33.58 -8.86
N GLU A 350 -6.35 32.77 -8.50
CA GLU A 350 -5.58 31.90 -9.39
C GLU A 350 -5.83 30.44 -8.98
N ILE A 351 -6.35 29.61 -9.90
CA ILE A 351 -6.87 28.28 -9.60
C ILE A 351 -5.91 27.20 -10.06
N PHE A 352 -5.50 26.37 -9.10
CA PHE A 352 -4.65 25.20 -9.29
C PHE A 352 -5.48 23.93 -9.09
N ILE A 353 -5.32 22.95 -9.97
CA ILE A 353 -5.97 21.65 -9.86
C ILE A 353 -4.92 20.56 -9.74
N PHE A 354 -5.11 19.68 -8.75
CA PHE A 354 -4.29 18.50 -8.49
C PHE A 354 -5.18 17.26 -8.56
N SER A 355 -5.11 16.53 -9.66
CA SER A 355 -5.95 15.36 -9.92
C SER A 355 -5.15 14.06 -9.73
N TYR A 356 -5.73 13.10 -9.02
CA TYR A 356 -5.09 11.78 -8.81
C TYR A 356 -6.01 10.58 -9.08
N GLY A 357 -7.28 10.76 -9.44
CA GLY A 357 -8.19 9.66 -9.77
C GLY A 357 -8.17 9.28 -11.25
N PRO A 358 -8.81 8.16 -11.65
CA PRO A 358 -8.63 7.54 -12.96
C PRO A 358 -9.53 8.11 -14.07
N ASP A 359 -10.54 8.94 -13.75
CA ASP A 359 -11.53 9.41 -14.73
C ASP A 359 -10.94 10.44 -15.73
N ALA A 360 -10.69 9.97 -16.97
CA ALA A 360 -10.14 10.77 -18.05
C ALA A 360 -11.06 11.95 -18.47
N ASP A 361 -12.38 11.76 -18.45
CA ASP A 361 -13.31 12.79 -18.89
C ASP A 361 -13.43 13.90 -17.83
N ALA A 362 -13.46 13.53 -16.55
CA ALA A 362 -13.37 14.47 -15.44
C ALA A 362 -12.08 15.30 -15.49
N ARG A 363 -10.95 14.66 -15.80
CA ARG A 363 -9.65 15.33 -15.94
C ARG A 363 -9.65 16.37 -17.06
N VAL A 364 -10.18 16.03 -18.23
CA VAL A 364 -10.28 16.98 -19.36
C VAL A 364 -11.12 18.19 -18.99
N ARG A 365 -12.28 17.97 -18.36
CA ARG A 365 -13.14 19.08 -17.89
C ARG A 365 -12.44 19.95 -16.86
N ALA A 366 -11.80 19.34 -15.87
CA ALA A 366 -11.06 20.07 -14.84
C ALA A 366 -9.90 20.89 -15.44
N GLN A 367 -9.16 20.32 -16.39
CA GLN A 367 -8.07 21.01 -17.08
C GLN A 367 -8.56 22.28 -17.79
N LEU A 368 -9.75 22.26 -18.39
CA LEU A 368 -10.34 23.43 -19.06
C LEU A 368 -10.78 24.53 -18.09
N ALA A 369 -11.04 24.19 -16.82
CA ALA A 369 -11.49 25.12 -15.78
C ALA A 369 -10.35 25.68 -14.90
N ALA A 370 -9.12 25.20 -15.04
CA ALA A 370 -7.98 25.59 -14.21
C ALA A 370 -7.12 26.67 -14.86
N ASP A 371 -6.47 27.52 -14.06
CA ASP A 371 -5.31 28.28 -14.54
C ASP A 371 -4.09 27.34 -14.66
N HIS A 372 -3.97 26.37 -13.73
CA HIS A 372 -2.92 25.35 -13.72
C HIS A 372 -3.48 23.97 -13.40
N PHE A 373 -3.14 22.96 -14.20
CA PHE A 373 -3.57 21.58 -13.99
C PHE A 373 -2.38 20.64 -13.81
N PHE A 374 -2.44 19.78 -12.79
CA PHE A 374 -1.42 18.78 -12.50
C PHE A 374 -2.04 17.40 -12.31
N ASP A 375 -1.61 16.47 -13.16
CA ASP A 375 -1.81 15.04 -12.93
C ASP A 375 -0.76 14.52 -11.95
N ILE A 376 -1.22 14.09 -10.79
CA ILE A 376 -0.40 13.60 -9.69
C ILE A 376 -0.77 12.15 -9.31
N ALA A 377 -1.50 11.42 -10.17
CA ALA A 377 -1.96 10.06 -9.89
C ALA A 377 -0.81 9.07 -9.63
N THR A 378 0.32 9.24 -10.32
CA THR A 378 1.48 8.35 -10.19
C THR A 378 2.40 8.72 -9.02
N LEU A 379 2.17 9.86 -8.36
CA LEU A 379 3.01 10.34 -7.28
C LEU A 379 2.59 9.75 -5.93
N THR A 380 3.58 9.51 -5.05
CA THR A 380 3.34 9.21 -3.63
C THR A 380 2.75 10.42 -2.92
N ASP A 381 2.19 10.23 -1.71
CA ASP A 381 1.64 11.36 -0.94
C ASP A 381 2.67 12.47 -0.73
N ASP A 382 3.92 12.12 -0.41
CA ASP A 382 5.05 13.07 -0.34
C ASP A 382 5.31 13.80 -1.66
N GLY A 383 5.27 13.08 -2.78
CA GLY A 383 5.45 13.66 -4.11
C GLY A 383 4.33 14.65 -4.45
N CYS A 384 3.08 14.27 -4.18
CA CYS A 384 1.91 15.14 -4.33
C CYS A 384 2.04 16.40 -3.45
N ALA A 385 2.36 16.23 -2.17
CA ALA A 385 2.46 17.34 -1.23
C ALA A 385 3.57 18.33 -1.62
N ARG A 386 4.75 17.85 -2.02
CA ARG A 386 5.82 18.73 -2.54
C ARG A 386 5.38 19.46 -3.80
N ARG A 387 4.70 18.77 -4.72
CA ARG A 387 4.18 19.40 -5.95
C ARG A 387 3.20 20.54 -5.68
N ILE A 388 2.35 20.39 -4.66
CA ILE A 388 1.42 21.44 -4.20
C ILE A 388 2.20 22.58 -3.54
N ALA A 389 3.16 22.26 -2.66
CA ALA A 389 3.97 23.26 -1.96
C ALA A 389 4.79 24.14 -2.94
N ASP A 390 5.36 23.56 -4.00
CA ASP A 390 6.10 24.29 -5.04
C ASP A 390 5.24 25.30 -5.80
N CYS A 391 3.91 25.14 -5.78
CA CYS A 391 2.97 26.07 -6.39
C CYS A 391 2.66 27.29 -5.49
N ASN A 392 3.08 27.28 -4.22
CA ASN A 392 2.74 28.29 -3.21
C ASN A 392 1.22 28.57 -3.18
N VAL A 393 0.43 27.50 -3.09
CA VAL A 393 -1.03 27.58 -2.88
C VAL A 393 -1.31 28.17 -1.50
N ASP A 394 -2.21 29.16 -1.43
CA ASP A 394 -2.62 29.79 -0.18
C ASP A 394 -3.68 28.94 0.55
N ILE A 395 -4.68 28.47 -0.20
CA ILE A 395 -5.79 27.64 0.31
C ILE A 395 -5.85 26.34 -0.50
N LEU A 396 -5.66 25.20 0.16
CA LEU A 396 -5.89 23.89 -0.43
C LEU A 396 -7.29 23.38 -0.03
N VAL A 397 -8.15 23.15 -1.01
CA VAL A 397 -9.48 22.55 -0.84
C VAL A 397 -9.39 21.08 -1.24
N ASP A 398 -9.58 20.19 -0.27
CA ASP A 398 -9.70 18.74 -0.47
C ASP A 398 -11.17 18.39 -0.74
N LEU A 399 -11.42 17.83 -1.92
CA LEU A 399 -12.76 17.47 -2.38
C LEU A 399 -13.11 16.00 -2.14
N ASN A 400 -12.24 15.20 -1.50
CA ASN A 400 -12.54 13.81 -1.17
C ASN A 400 -12.60 13.59 0.34
N GLY A 401 -11.55 14.00 1.06
CA GLY A 401 -11.41 13.68 2.47
C GLY A 401 -11.43 12.17 2.72
N ASN A 402 -12.45 11.69 3.46
CA ASN A 402 -12.64 10.28 3.83
C ASN A 402 -13.53 9.48 2.86
N SER A 403 -13.89 10.05 1.70
CA SER A 403 -14.61 9.29 0.67
C SER A 403 -13.71 8.29 -0.07
N ASP A 404 -14.32 7.42 -0.87
CA ASP A 404 -13.60 6.48 -1.72
C ASP A 404 -12.51 7.17 -2.54
N GLY A 405 -11.31 6.57 -2.53
CA GLY A 405 -10.13 7.12 -3.20
C GLY A 405 -9.47 8.31 -2.50
N GLY A 406 -10.00 8.83 -1.39
CA GLY A 406 -9.44 9.95 -0.65
C GLY A 406 -7.98 9.73 -0.21
N ARG A 407 -7.13 10.76 -0.39
CA ARG A 407 -5.69 10.73 -0.06
C ARG A 407 -5.33 11.78 1.00
N MET A 408 -5.96 11.72 2.17
CA MET A 408 -5.70 12.66 3.28
C MET A 408 -4.24 12.71 3.73
N GLY A 409 -3.44 11.68 3.44
CA GLY A 409 -1.99 11.67 3.70
C GLY A 409 -1.22 12.77 2.97
N ILE A 410 -1.75 13.31 1.86
CA ILE A 410 -1.23 14.49 1.16
C ILE A 410 -1.42 15.73 2.03
N ALA A 411 -2.64 16.00 2.48
CA ALA A 411 -2.97 17.13 3.33
C ALA A 411 -2.30 17.04 4.71
N ALA A 412 -2.07 15.83 5.23
CA ALA A 412 -1.35 15.61 6.48
C ALA A 412 0.09 16.17 6.46
N LEU A 413 0.70 16.31 5.28
CA LEU A 413 2.01 16.95 5.09
C LEU A 413 1.93 18.49 5.03
N ARG A 414 0.75 19.08 5.24
CA ARG A 414 0.48 20.53 5.20
C ARG A 414 1.16 21.28 4.04
N PRO A 415 0.93 20.89 2.77
CA PRO A 415 1.52 21.60 1.63
C PRO A 415 1.01 23.03 1.41
N ALA A 416 -0.10 23.43 2.03
CA ALA A 416 -0.62 24.79 2.03
C ALA A 416 -0.83 25.31 3.46
N PRO A 417 -0.74 26.64 3.70
CA PRO A 417 -0.93 27.22 5.02
C PRO A 417 -2.37 27.11 5.52
N ILE A 418 -3.37 27.22 4.64
CA ILE A 418 -4.77 26.94 4.95
C ILE A 418 -5.24 25.70 4.18
N GLN A 419 -5.87 24.76 4.87
CA GLN A 419 -6.44 23.56 4.27
C GLN A 419 -7.90 23.37 4.66
N VAL A 420 -8.73 23.03 3.69
CA VAL A 420 -10.18 23.05 3.79
C VAL A 420 -10.75 21.72 3.34
N ASN A 421 -11.59 21.09 4.15
CA ASN A 421 -12.49 20.04 3.69
C ASN A 421 -13.71 20.72 3.02
N GLY A 422 -14.03 20.35 1.78
CA GLY A 422 -15.16 20.96 1.09
C GLY A 422 -15.83 20.07 0.06
N LEU A 423 -17.15 20.22 -0.05
CA LEU A 423 -18.03 19.75 -1.12
C LEU A 423 -18.20 18.23 -1.29
N GLY A 424 -17.13 17.43 -1.22
CA GLY A 424 -17.23 15.98 -1.48
C GLY A 424 -17.48 15.10 -0.26
N PHE A 425 -17.10 15.54 0.95
CA PHE A 425 -17.46 14.84 2.19
C PHE A 425 -17.99 15.81 3.24
N ALA A 426 -19.29 15.74 3.48
CA ALA A 426 -20.04 16.63 4.36
C ALA A 426 -19.99 16.20 5.84
N GLY A 427 -18.83 15.76 6.30
CA GLY A 427 -18.57 15.32 7.66
C GLY A 427 -17.19 15.74 8.15
N THR A 428 -16.94 15.59 9.45
CA THR A 428 -15.62 15.82 10.04
C THR A 428 -14.60 14.81 9.52
N LEU A 429 -13.42 15.29 9.12
CA LEU A 429 -12.25 14.45 8.84
C LEU A 429 -11.45 14.14 10.11
N GLY A 430 -11.74 14.83 11.21
CA GLY A 430 -11.19 14.51 12.53
C GLY A 430 -9.69 14.78 12.67
N ALA A 431 -9.09 15.41 11.66
CA ALA A 431 -7.66 15.61 11.56
C ALA A 431 -7.26 17.06 11.82
N GLN A 432 -6.21 17.26 12.61
CA GLN A 432 -5.74 18.59 13.03
C GLN A 432 -5.10 19.41 11.90
N TRP A 433 -4.88 18.81 10.73
CA TRP A 433 -4.29 19.50 9.57
C TRP A 433 -5.34 20.08 8.61
N TYR A 434 -6.64 19.83 8.81
CA TYR A 434 -7.68 20.60 8.13
C TYR A 434 -8.12 21.71 9.07
N ASP A 435 -8.01 22.95 8.59
CA ASP A 435 -8.30 24.13 9.40
C ASP A 435 -9.82 24.43 9.36
N TYR A 436 -10.45 24.23 8.20
CA TYR A 436 -11.86 24.55 7.97
C TYR A 436 -12.66 23.44 7.31
N LEU A 437 -13.95 23.39 7.61
CA LEU A 437 -14.98 22.65 6.86
C LEU A 437 -15.96 23.65 6.25
N VAL A 438 -16.12 23.60 4.92
CA VAL A 438 -17.20 24.34 4.23
C VAL A 438 -18.49 23.54 4.34
N ALA A 439 -19.49 24.14 4.98
CA ALA A 439 -20.80 23.54 5.21
C ALA A 439 -21.91 24.61 5.12
N ASP A 440 -23.11 24.25 5.57
CA ASP A 440 -24.24 25.18 5.71
C ASP A 440 -25.01 24.93 7.03
N ARG A 441 -26.06 25.71 7.24
CA ARG A 441 -26.92 25.63 8.43
C ARG A 441 -27.77 24.35 8.53
N TYR A 442 -27.89 23.58 7.46
CA TYR A 442 -28.69 22.36 7.41
C TYR A 442 -27.83 21.13 7.75
N VAL A 443 -26.64 21.03 7.15
CA VAL A 443 -25.68 19.96 7.45
C VAL A 443 -25.02 20.18 8.81
N VAL A 444 -24.62 21.43 9.12
CA VAL A 444 -23.99 21.78 10.40
C VAL A 444 -24.80 22.90 11.07
N PRO A 445 -25.91 22.56 11.75
CA PRO A 445 -26.72 23.56 12.44
C PRO A 445 -25.91 24.33 13.49
N PRO A 446 -26.23 25.62 13.76
CA PRO A 446 -25.59 26.37 14.84
C PRO A 446 -25.68 25.62 16.17
N GLY A 447 -24.55 25.53 16.89
CA GLY A 447 -24.41 24.77 18.14
C GLY A 447 -23.82 23.36 17.96
N ALA A 448 -23.75 22.84 16.74
CA ALA A 448 -23.17 21.53 16.43
C ALA A 448 -21.64 21.56 16.24
N GLU A 449 -20.98 22.72 16.31
CA GLU A 449 -19.55 22.89 15.99
C GLU A 449 -18.63 21.99 16.83
N HIS A 450 -19.02 21.72 18.08
CA HIS A 450 -18.27 20.85 18.99
C HIS A 450 -18.15 19.38 18.52
N LEU A 451 -18.92 18.99 17.49
CA LEU A 451 -18.93 17.66 16.89
C LEU A 451 -17.97 17.56 15.68
N TYR A 452 -17.23 18.62 15.39
CA TYR A 452 -16.28 18.71 14.28
C TYR A 452 -14.88 19.03 14.82
N ALA A 453 -13.85 18.58 14.10
CA ALA A 453 -12.47 18.95 14.43
C ALA A 453 -12.05 20.27 13.77
N GLU A 454 -12.65 20.57 12.63
CA GLU A 454 -12.43 21.75 11.81
C GLU A 454 -13.27 22.94 12.28
N GLU A 455 -12.81 24.17 12.02
CA GLU A 455 -13.67 25.34 12.16
C GLU A 455 -14.72 25.39 11.03
N ILE A 456 -15.97 25.70 11.37
CA ILE A 456 -17.07 25.63 10.41
C ILE A 456 -17.23 26.95 9.66
N VAL A 457 -17.02 26.92 8.34
CA VAL A 457 -17.35 28.02 7.43
C VAL A 457 -18.72 27.72 6.82
N ARG A 458 -19.74 28.48 7.24
CA ARG A 458 -21.11 28.31 6.73
C ARG A 458 -21.37 29.17 5.51
N LEU A 459 -21.73 28.55 4.40
CA LEU A 459 -22.28 29.23 3.25
C LEU A 459 -23.70 29.77 3.60
N PRO A 460 -24.14 30.89 2.98
CA PRO A 460 -25.40 31.54 3.35
C PRO A 460 -26.64 30.66 3.18
N ASP A 461 -26.65 29.83 2.13
CA ASP A 461 -27.80 29.02 1.74
C ASP A 461 -27.50 27.53 1.86
N CYS A 462 -26.87 26.95 0.84
CA CYS A 462 -26.56 25.52 0.76
C CYS A 462 -25.08 25.35 0.40
N TYR A 463 -24.43 24.33 0.99
CA TYR A 463 -23.06 23.99 0.64
C TYR A 463 -22.99 23.18 -0.67
N GLN A 464 -24.05 22.43 -1.01
CA GLN A 464 -24.13 21.71 -2.28
C GLN A 464 -24.49 22.63 -3.43
N SER A 465 -23.63 22.66 -4.45
CA SER A 465 -23.95 23.20 -5.76
C SER A 465 -24.49 22.08 -6.65
N GLY A 466 -25.80 22.01 -6.87
CA GLY A 466 -26.37 21.13 -7.89
C GLY A 466 -26.23 21.79 -9.26
N GLY A 467 -25.48 21.20 -10.19
CA GLY A 467 -25.38 21.68 -11.59
C GLY A 467 -26.57 21.27 -12.44
N HIS A 468 -27.76 21.46 -11.90
CA HIS A 468 -29.01 21.46 -12.64
C HIS A 468 -29.53 22.90 -12.60
N LEU A 469 -28.82 23.80 -13.27
CA LEU A 469 -29.31 25.13 -13.63
C LEU A 469 -29.39 25.26 -15.15
#